data_AF-A0A836VCH7-F1
#
_entry.id   AF-A0A836VCH7-F1
#
_cell.length_a   1.000
_cell.length_b   1.000
_cell.length_c   1.000
_cell.angle_alpha   90.00
_cell.angle_beta   90.00
_cell.angle_gamma   90.00
#
_symmetry.space_group_name_H-M   'P 1'
#
loop_
_entity.id
_entity.type
_entity.pdbx_description
1 polymer ?
#
loop_
_entity_poly.entity_id
_entity_poly.type
_entity_poly.pdbx_seq_one_letter_code
_entity_poly.pdbx_strand_id
1 'polypeptide(L)'
;VTTVEFDNQRLVCNAIEPRCAIGDYDGARDHYTLYTTTQNPHVIRLLMCAFVMGLPEHKVRIVSPDVGGGFGSKIPHYAEEVIVVWSSKKVGRPVKWTAERSESFITDTHGRDHHTKAEMGFDQDRNMVGLRVKTFASMGAYLSTFGPCIPTYLHGTLMQGLYTTPAVYVDVTAVFTTTTPVDALRGAGRPEATYLIERLVDQAAHEMEVDPVELRRKNFIPPFDGVNQPGYETQVALVYDSGDYEAVLKKALDMAGYEELRAEQAAAREQGRYIGIGLSTYIEACGIAPSAVVGSLGARAGLYESGTVRVQPTGKVTVLTGSHSHGQGHDTTFAQLVSDSLGIPMEDVEIVHGDTDLVPFGMGTYGSRSLA
;
A
#
# COMPACT_ATOMS: atom_id res chain seq x y z
N VAL A 1 -2.17 23.86 21.87
CA VAL A 1 -2.35 22.44 21.54
C VAL A 1 -3.56 22.36 20.64
N THR A 2 -3.40 21.80 19.46
CA THR A 2 -4.48 21.60 18.48
C THR A 2 -4.93 20.15 18.53
N THR A 3 -6.23 19.90 18.43
CA THR A 3 -6.81 18.55 18.49
C THR A 3 -7.69 18.29 17.27
N VAL A 4 -7.57 17.10 16.68
CA VAL A 4 -8.54 16.59 15.71
C VAL A 4 -9.01 15.20 16.13
N GLU A 5 -10.26 14.89 15.85
CA GLU A 5 -10.88 13.59 16.12
C GLU A 5 -11.83 13.27 14.98
N PHE A 6 -11.64 12.14 14.31
CA PHE A 6 -12.44 11.76 13.16
C PHE A 6 -12.43 10.25 12.91
N ASP A 7 -13.41 9.83 12.12
CA ASP A 7 -13.49 8.48 11.56
C ASP A 7 -12.96 8.47 10.13
N ASN A 8 -11.99 7.61 9.84
CA ASN A 8 -11.75 7.19 8.47
C ASN A 8 -12.80 6.14 8.11
N GLN A 9 -13.83 6.54 7.36
CA GLN A 9 -14.89 5.61 6.99
C GLN A 9 -14.34 4.35 6.33
N ARG A 10 -14.97 3.23 6.64
CA ARG A 10 -14.71 1.95 6.01
C ARG A 10 -15.03 1.98 4.52
N LEU A 11 -14.13 1.45 3.70
CA LEU A 11 -14.26 1.45 2.24
C LEU A 11 -13.99 0.07 1.65
N VAL A 12 -14.62 -0.21 0.51
CA VAL A 12 -14.35 -1.39 -0.31
C VAL A 12 -13.49 -1.00 -1.51
N CYS A 13 -12.51 -1.82 -1.88
CA CYS A 13 -11.62 -1.57 -3.03
C CYS A 13 -12.39 -1.55 -4.36
N ASN A 14 -13.38 -2.44 -4.49
CA ASN A 14 -14.32 -2.49 -5.60
C ASN A 14 -13.65 -2.55 -6.99
N ALA A 15 -12.63 -3.41 -7.16
CA ALA A 15 -12.01 -3.67 -8.46
C ALA A 15 -13.06 -4.08 -9.51
N ILE A 16 -12.94 -3.62 -10.76
CA ILE A 16 -13.93 -3.88 -11.83
C ILE A 16 -14.14 -5.37 -12.07
N GLU A 17 -13.06 -6.16 -12.02
CA GLU A 17 -13.13 -7.62 -12.01
C GLU A 17 -13.32 -8.11 -10.56
N PRO A 18 -14.44 -8.79 -10.23
CA PRO A 18 -14.61 -9.49 -8.95
C PRO A 18 -13.55 -10.59 -8.75
N ARG A 19 -13.44 -11.11 -7.53
CA ARG A 19 -12.56 -12.27 -7.28
C ARG A 19 -13.04 -13.49 -8.06
N CYS A 20 -12.10 -14.25 -8.62
CA CYS A 20 -12.36 -15.49 -9.32
C CYS A 20 -11.27 -16.50 -9.02
N ALA A 21 -11.66 -17.78 -8.87
CA ALA A 21 -10.76 -18.88 -8.61
C ALA A 21 -11.19 -20.15 -9.36
N ILE A 22 -10.22 -20.91 -9.86
CA ILE A 22 -10.43 -22.23 -10.47
C ILE A 22 -9.42 -23.19 -9.86
N GLY A 23 -9.91 -24.13 -9.06
CA GLY A 23 -9.12 -25.25 -8.58
C GLY A 23 -9.15 -26.38 -9.60
N ASP A 24 -8.00 -26.93 -9.95
CA ASP A 24 -7.85 -28.07 -10.84
C ASP A 24 -6.87 -29.07 -10.24
N TYR A 25 -7.32 -30.30 -10.03
CA TYR A 25 -6.51 -31.36 -9.46
C TYR A 25 -6.26 -32.45 -10.50
N ASP A 26 -5.00 -32.65 -10.84
CA ASP A 26 -4.55 -33.72 -11.72
C ASP A 26 -4.29 -34.99 -10.88
N GLY A 27 -5.25 -35.91 -10.92
CA GLY A 27 -5.15 -37.18 -10.21
C GLY A 27 -4.04 -38.12 -10.72
N ALA A 28 -3.57 -37.96 -11.95
CA ALA A 28 -2.49 -38.77 -12.50
C ALA A 28 -1.12 -38.32 -11.98
N ARG A 29 -0.95 -37.01 -11.72
CA ARG A 29 0.29 -36.43 -11.20
C ARG A 29 0.28 -36.17 -9.69
N ASP A 30 -0.89 -36.30 -9.05
CA ASP A 30 -1.14 -35.82 -7.67
C ASP A 30 -0.69 -34.37 -7.51
N HIS A 31 -1.21 -33.50 -8.39
CA HIS A 31 -0.78 -32.12 -8.55
C HIS A 31 -1.97 -31.16 -8.56
N TYR A 32 -1.88 -30.07 -7.81
CA TYR A 32 -2.91 -29.04 -7.71
C TYR A 32 -2.49 -27.81 -8.52
N THR A 33 -3.42 -27.27 -9.30
CA THR A 33 -3.30 -25.98 -9.94
C THR A 33 -4.44 -25.08 -9.46
N LEU A 34 -4.12 -23.90 -8.96
CA LEU A 34 -5.10 -22.84 -8.71
C LEU A 34 -4.87 -21.73 -9.74
N TYR A 35 -5.88 -21.44 -10.55
CA TYR A 35 -5.95 -20.19 -11.29
C TYR A 35 -6.74 -19.19 -10.43
N THR A 36 -6.17 -18.04 -10.09
CA THR A 36 -6.86 -17.06 -9.22
C THR A 36 -6.47 -15.63 -9.58
N THR A 37 -7.40 -14.70 -9.38
CA THR A 37 -7.15 -13.27 -9.55
C THR A 37 -6.41 -12.71 -8.32
N THR A 38 -5.14 -13.07 -8.14
CA THR A 38 -4.35 -12.66 -6.95
C THR A 38 -3.23 -11.71 -7.31
N GLN A 39 -2.85 -10.84 -6.37
CA GLN A 39 -1.66 -10.00 -6.48
C GLN A 39 -0.37 -10.74 -6.13
N ASN A 40 -0.47 -11.84 -5.37
CA ASN A 40 0.66 -12.48 -4.70
C ASN A 40 0.64 -14.01 -4.85
N PRO A 41 0.80 -14.57 -6.06
CA PRO A 41 0.61 -15.99 -6.30
C PRO A 41 1.51 -16.90 -5.45
N HIS A 42 2.79 -16.53 -5.22
CA HIS A 42 3.67 -17.31 -4.34
C HIS A 42 3.28 -17.24 -2.86
N VAL A 43 2.77 -16.09 -2.40
CA VAL A 43 2.27 -15.95 -1.02
C VAL A 43 1.01 -16.81 -0.83
N ILE A 44 0.10 -16.83 -1.80
CA ILE A 44 -1.05 -17.74 -1.78
C ILE A 44 -0.58 -19.19 -1.72
N ARG A 45 0.42 -19.58 -2.54
CA ARG A 45 1.00 -20.94 -2.51
C ARG A 45 1.54 -21.29 -1.13
N LEU A 46 2.35 -20.40 -0.55
CA LEU A 46 2.93 -20.56 0.78
C LEU A 46 1.84 -20.72 1.84
N LEU A 47 0.86 -19.83 1.87
CA LEU A 47 -0.20 -19.84 2.87
C LEU A 47 -1.06 -21.10 2.77
N MET A 48 -1.45 -21.47 1.56
CA MET A 48 -2.21 -22.68 1.28
C MET A 48 -1.45 -23.95 1.72
N CYS A 49 -0.16 -24.04 1.39
CA CYS A 49 0.65 -25.22 1.68
C CYS A 49 1.00 -25.32 3.17
N ALA A 50 1.52 -24.26 3.78
CA ALA A 50 2.11 -24.30 5.11
C ALA A 50 1.08 -24.16 6.24
N PHE A 51 0.01 -23.39 6.04
CA PHE A 51 -0.85 -22.96 7.15
C PHE A 51 -2.31 -23.40 7.02
N VAL A 52 -2.77 -23.78 5.82
CA VAL A 52 -4.19 -24.13 5.60
C VAL A 52 -4.40 -25.61 5.26
N MET A 53 -3.82 -26.09 4.17
CA MET A 53 -4.09 -27.45 3.65
C MET A 53 -2.99 -28.47 3.95
N GLY A 54 -1.79 -28.04 4.36
CA GLY A 54 -0.67 -28.95 4.64
C GLY A 54 -0.15 -29.68 3.39
N LEU A 55 -0.30 -29.07 2.21
CA LEU A 55 0.12 -29.66 0.94
C LEU A 55 1.64 -29.51 0.74
N PRO A 56 2.32 -30.51 0.16
CA PRO A 56 3.71 -30.33 -0.28
C PRO A 56 3.78 -29.25 -1.38
N GLU A 57 4.59 -28.21 -1.16
CA GLU A 57 4.63 -27.03 -2.05
C GLU A 57 4.96 -27.39 -3.51
N HIS A 58 5.84 -28.38 -3.74
CA HIS A 58 6.20 -28.87 -5.07
C HIS A 58 5.08 -29.61 -5.82
N LYS A 59 3.91 -29.79 -5.19
CA LYS A 59 2.69 -30.35 -5.81
C LYS A 59 1.63 -29.30 -6.05
N VAL A 60 1.92 -28.02 -5.78
CA VAL A 60 0.96 -26.94 -5.87
C VAL A 60 1.52 -25.85 -6.78
N ARG A 61 0.74 -25.49 -7.79
CA ARG A 61 1.01 -24.36 -8.68
C ARG A 61 -0.10 -23.35 -8.56
N ILE A 62 0.27 -22.08 -8.41
CA ILE A 62 -0.68 -20.97 -8.46
C ILE A 62 -0.38 -20.17 -9.72
N VAL A 63 -1.42 -19.87 -10.49
CA VAL A 63 -1.35 -19.09 -11.72
C VAL A 63 -2.28 -17.89 -11.57
N SER A 64 -1.70 -16.70 -11.55
CA SER A 64 -2.42 -15.43 -11.64
C SER A 64 -2.30 -14.90 -13.07
N PRO A 65 -3.37 -14.96 -13.88
CA PRO A 65 -3.35 -14.46 -15.26
C PRO A 65 -3.44 -12.92 -15.26
N ASP A 66 -3.92 -12.34 -16.36
CA ASP A 66 -4.37 -10.95 -16.37
C ASP A 66 -5.45 -10.73 -15.30
N VAL A 67 -5.30 -9.65 -14.52
CA VAL A 67 -6.19 -9.31 -13.41
C VAL A 67 -6.75 -7.92 -13.62
N GLY A 68 -8.08 -7.80 -13.60
CA GLY A 68 -8.84 -6.56 -13.83
C GLY A 68 -8.88 -5.62 -12.63
N GLY A 69 -7.69 -5.30 -12.09
CA GLY A 69 -7.47 -4.48 -10.91
C GLY A 69 -7.51 -5.28 -9.60
N GLY A 70 -6.68 -4.88 -8.63
CA GLY A 70 -6.63 -5.47 -7.29
C GLY A 70 -6.74 -4.46 -6.16
N PHE A 71 -5.95 -3.38 -6.24
CA PHE A 71 -5.99 -2.24 -5.30
C PHE A 71 -5.80 -2.58 -3.82
N GLY A 72 -5.29 -3.78 -3.52
CA GLY A 72 -5.09 -4.32 -2.17
C GLY A 72 -6.05 -5.46 -1.83
N SER A 73 -7.27 -5.46 -2.38
CA SER A 73 -8.28 -6.48 -2.08
C SER A 73 -7.94 -7.89 -2.59
N LYS A 74 -7.01 -8.02 -3.54
CA LYS A 74 -6.55 -9.31 -4.09
C LYS A 74 -5.20 -9.75 -3.52
N ILE A 75 -4.74 -9.12 -2.43
CA ILE A 75 -3.57 -9.54 -1.63
C ILE A 75 -3.88 -10.72 -0.71
N PRO A 76 -4.99 -10.71 0.07
CA PRO A 76 -5.25 -11.76 1.05
C PRO A 76 -5.50 -13.11 0.41
N HIS A 77 -5.25 -14.18 1.19
CA HIS A 77 -5.65 -15.54 0.83
C HIS A 77 -7.06 -15.77 1.33
N TYR A 78 -7.99 -16.00 0.41
CA TYR A 78 -9.40 -16.10 0.73
C TYR A 78 -9.86 -17.55 0.84
N ALA A 79 -10.96 -17.77 1.57
CA ALA A 79 -11.51 -19.10 1.80
C ALA A 79 -11.93 -19.79 0.50
N GLU A 80 -12.44 -19.04 -0.47
CA GLU A 80 -12.92 -19.58 -1.74
C GLU A 80 -11.79 -20.23 -2.56
N GLU A 81 -10.57 -19.67 -2.51
CA GLU A 81 -9.38 -20.25 -3.16
C GLU A 81 -9.06 -21.64 -2.60
N VAL A 82 -9.14 -21.79 -1.27
CA VAL A 82 -8.95 -23.07 -0.58
C VAL A 82 -10.07 -24.05 -0.94
N ILE A 83 -11.32 -23.58 -0.91
CA ILE A 83 -12.50 -24.42 -1.14
C ILE A 83 -12.49 -24.98 -2.56
N VAL A 84 -12.16 -24.19 -3.59
CA VAL A 84 -12.13 -24.71 -4.97
C VAL A 84 -11.00 -25.72 -5.18
N VAL A 85 -9.82 -25.51 -4.58
CA VAL A 85 -8.68 -26.44 -4.65
C VAL A 85 -8.99 -27.75 -3.94
N TRP A 86 -9.56 -27.69 -2.75
CA TRP A 86 -9.98 -28.88 -2.02
C TRP A 86 -11.08 -29.63 -2.76
N SER A 87 -12.07 -28.90 -3.29
CA SER A 87 -13.23 -29.47 -3.98
C SER A 87 -12.83 -30.17 -5.26
N SER A 88 -11.90 -29.60 -6.05
CA SER A 88 -11.46 -30.18 -7.32
C SER A 88 -10.88 -31.58 -7.15
N LYS A 89 -10.12 -31.83 -6.08
CA LYS A 89 -9.63 -33.17 -5.73
C LYS A 89 -10.75 -34.12 -5.33
N LYS A 90 -11.75 -33.64 -4.60
CA LYS A 90 -12.87 -34.47 -4.15
C LYS A 90 -13.76 -34.93 -5.30
N VAL A 91 -13.99 -34.05 -6.28
CA VAL A 91 -14.86 -34.35 -7.44
C VAL A 91 -14.08 -34.90 -8.63
N GLY A 92 -12.75 -34.82 -8.63
CA GLY A 92 -11.87 -35.29 -9.71
C GLY A 92 -11.99 -34.48 -11.00
N ARG A 93 -12.39 -33.20 -10.92
CA ARG A 93 -12.60 -32.30 -12.05
C ARG A 93 -12.36 -30.84 -11.62
N PRO A 94 -12.06 -29.92 -12.56
CA PRO A 94 -11.93 -28.50 -12.24
C PRO A 94 -13.20 -27.93 -11.58
N VAL A 95 -13.02 -27.09 -10.56
CA VAL A 95 -14.08 -26.36 -9.86
C VAL A 95 -13.81 -24.87 -9.99
N LYS A 96 -14.76 -24.14 -10.58
CA LYS A 96 -14.69 -22.68 -10.76
C LYS A 96 -15.64 -21.99 -9.78
N TRP A 97 -15.15 -20.89 -9.20
CA TRP A 97 -15.93 -19.92 -8.46
C TRP A 97 -15.64 -18.51 -8.96
N THR A 98 -16.65 -17.66 -9.02
CA THR A 98 -16.53 -16.24 -9.37
C THR A 98 -17.54 -15.48 -8.54
N ALA A 99 -17.09 -14.47 -7.80
CA ALA A 99 -17.97 -13.62 -7.03
C ALA A 99 -18.84 -12.75 -7.96
N GLU A 100 -20.09 -12.54 -7.57
CA GLU A 100 -20.88 -11.41 -8.04
C GLU A 100 -20.42 -10.11 -7.38
N ARG A 101 -20.77 -8.97 -7.98
CA ARG A 101 -20.43 -7.66 -7.41
C ARG A 101 -20.98 -7.48 -5.99
N SER A 102 -22.22 -7.88 -5.77
CA SER A 102 -22.89 -7.83 -4.46
C SER A 102 -22.18 -8.68 -3.41
N GLU A 103 -21.72 -9.88 -3.80
CA GLU A 103 -20.92 -10.76 -2.94
C GLU A 103 -19.60 -10.08 -2.55
N SER A 104 -18.89 -9.48 -3.52
CA SER A 104 -17.64 -8.75 -3.25
C SER A 104 -17.80 -7.66 -2.17
N PHE A 105 -18.94 -6.97 -2.07
CA PHE A 105 -19.17 -5.98 -1.02
C PHE A 105 -19.22 -6.56 0.40
N ILE A 106 -19.61 -7.83 0.55
CA ILE A 106 -19.76 -8.48 1.86
C ILE A 106 -18.65 -9.48 2.18
N THR A 107 -17.91 -9.96 1.17
CA THR A 107 -16.86 -10.98 1.33
C THR A 107 -15.44 -10.45 1.17
N ASP A 108 -15.23 -9.42 0.34
CA ASP A 108 -13.87 -8.91 0.12
C ASP A 108 -13.41 -8.18 1.36
N THR A 109 -12.10 -8.14 1.58
CA THR A 109 -11.55 -7.32 2.64
C THR A 109 -11.84 -5.84 2.36
N HIS A 110 -12.18 -5.11 3.42
CA HIS A 110 -12.38 -3.67 3.35
C HIS A 110 -11.10 -2.96 3.82
N GLY A 111 -11.06 -1.63 3.75
CA GLY A 111 -9.92 -0.83 4.21
C GLY A 111 -10.38 0.36 5.07
N ARG A 112 -9.39 1.04 5.68
CA ARG A 112 -9.57 2.18 6.59
C ARG A 112 -10.16 1.75 7.94
N ASP A 113 -11.36 2.21 8.29
CA ASP A 113 -12.12 1.84 9.49
C ASP A 113 -11.35 2.14 10.79
N HIS A 114 -10.78 3.34 10.85
CA HIS A 114 -10.09 3.89 12.03
C HIS A 114 -10.94 4.97 12.67
N HIS A 115 -11.06 4.93 13.99
CA HIS A 115 -11.46 6.07 14.81
C HIS A 115 -10.21 6.63 15.47
N THR A 116 -9.82 7.86 15.11
CA THR A 116 -8.54 8.44 15.53
C THR A 116 -8.74 9.77 16.21
N LYS A 117 -8.10 9.93 17.38
CA LYS A 117 -7.91 11.21 18.04
C LYS A 117 -6.43 11.55 18.07
N ALA A 118 -6.09 12.77 17.68
CA ALA A 118 -4.71 13.24 17.76
C ALA A 118 -4.61 14.68 18.26
N GLU A 119 -3.49 14.94 18.93
CA GLU A 119 -3.16 16.22 19.55
C GLU A 119 -1.75 16.62 19.15
N MET A 120 -1.60 17.85 18.66
CA MET A 120 -0.30 18.43 18.30
C MET A 120 0.00 19.66 19.16
N GLY A 121 1.16 19.66 19.79
CA GLY A 121 1.69 20.78 20.56
C GLY A 121 2.49 21.73 19.67
N PHE A 122 2.38 23.03 19.92
CA PHE A 122 3.19 24.06 19.29
C PHE A 122 3.74 25.02 20.36
N ASP A 123 4.93 25.57 20.14
CA ASP A 123 5.51 26.64 20.96
C ASP A 123 5.02 28.04 20.55
N GLN A 124 5.51 29.09 21.22
CA GLN A 124 5.15 30.48 20.92
C GLN A 124 5.57 30.93 19.52
N ASP A 125 6.61 30.31 18.96
CA ASP A 125 7.11 30.61 17.63
C ASP A 125 6.36 29.82 16.54
N ARG A 126 5.43 28.92 16.91
CA ARG A 126 4.69 28.00 16.02
C ARG A 126 5.53 26.81 15.53
N ASN A 127 6.57 26.43 16.24
CA ASN A 127 7.28 25.18 15.99
C ASN A 127 6.49 24.01 16.60
N MET A 128 6.41 22.88 15.89
CA MET A 128 5.83 21.64 16.38
C MET A 128 6.70 21.06 17.50
N VAL A 129 6.13 20.83 18.67
CA VAL A 129 6.87 20.29 19.84
C VAL A 129 6.53 18.85 20.17
N GLY A 130 5.39 18.35 19.72
CA GLY A 130 5.05 16.94 19.90
C GLY A 130 3.71 16.55 19.33
N LEU A 131 3.57 15.27 19.00
CA LEU A 131 2.37 14.64 18.47
C LEU A 131 1.99 13.45 19.36
N ARG A 132 0.72 13.41 19.77
CA ARG A 132 0.12 12.27 20.47
C ARG A 132 -1.08 11.76 19.66
N VAL A 133 -1.08 10.48 19.32
CA VAL A 133 -2.13 9.83 18.53
C VAL A 133 -2.68 8.64 19.29
N LYS A 134 -4.01 8.53 19.33
CA LYS A 134 -4.73 7.35 19.79
C LYS A 134 -5.72 6.88 18.71
N THR A 135 -5.55 5.65 18.26
CA THR A 135 -6.33 5.06 17.18
C THR A 135 -7.02 3.79 17.65
N PHE A 136 -8.33 3.69 17.44
CA PHE A 136 -9.05 2.42 17.47
C PHE A 136 -9.24 1.94 16.03
N ALA A 137 -8.62 0.82 15.68
CA ALA A 137 -8.65 0.26 14.33
C ALA A 137 -9.51 -0.99 14.29
N SER A 138 -10.58 -0.98 13.50
CA SER A 138 -11.44 -2.14 13.29
C SER A 138 -10.72 -3.21 12.46
N MET A 139 -10.74 -4.46 12.94
CA MET A 139 -10.16 -5.61 12.25
C MET A 139 -11.20 -6.46 11.51
N GLY A 140 -12.49 -6.17 11.70
CA GLY A 140 -13.55 -7.11 11.36
C GLY A 140 -13.62 -8.30 12.31
N ALA A 141 -14.27 -9.37 11.87
CA ALA A 141 -14.51 -10.55 12.70
C ALA A 141 -13.26 -11.43 12.87
N TYR A 142 -12.33 -11.34 11.91
CA TYR A 142 -11.11 -12.16 11.85
C TYR A 142 -9.94 -11.30 11.38
N LEU A 143 -8.72 -11.69 11.76
CA LEU A 143 -7.52 -11.06 11.25
C LEU A 143 -7.25 -11.54 9.82
N SER A 144 -7.20 -10.60 8.89
CA SER A 144 -6.74 -10.87 7.52
C SER A 144 -5.21 -10.84 7.41
N THR A 145 -4.65 -11.25 6.28
CA THR A 145 -3.22 -11.44 6.02
C THR A 145 -2.34 -10.27 6.49
N PHE A 146 -2.66 -9.03 6.10
CA PHE A 146 -1.93 -7.84 6.52
C PHE A 146 -2.76 -6.91 7.42
N GLY A 147 -4.01 -7.28 7.73
CA GLY A 147 -4.94 -6.49 8.54
C GLY A 147 -4.32 -5.85 9.80
N PRO A 148 -3.70 -6.63 10.72
CA PRO A 148 -3.06 -6.07 11.93
C PRO A 148 -1.85 -5.17 11.66
N CYS A 149 -1.15 -5.43 10.56
CA CYS A 149 0.07 -4.73 10.16
C CYS A 149 -0.23 -3.28 9.73
N ILE A 150 -1.40 -3.08 9.12
CA ILE A 150 -1.82 -1.83 8.50
C ILE A 150 -1.98 -0.68 9.51
N PRO A 151 -2.78 -0.81 10.59
CA PRO A 151 -2.95 0.25 11.57
C PRO A 151 -1.75 0.37 12.52
N THR A 152 -0.84 -0.61 12.53
CA THR A 152 0.33 -0.61 13.41
C THR A 152 1.53 0.00 12.69
N TYR A 153 2.43 -0.79 12.12
CA TYR A 153 3.67 -0.25 11.59
C TYR A 153 3.45 0.57 10.31
N LEU A 154 2.51 0.22 9.42
CA LEU A 154 2.30 0.99 8.19
C LEU A 154 1.70 2.38 8.41
N HIS A 155 1.03 2.56 9.55
CA HIS A 155 0.40 3.80 9.96
C HIS A 155 1.29 4.59 10.92
N GLY A 156 1.75 3.93 12.00
CA GLY A 156 2.51 4.55 13.07
C GLY A 156 3.88 5.06 12.63
N THR A 157 4.58 4.33 11.75
CA THR A 157 5.94 4.72 11.31
C THR A 157 5.98 5.90 10.36
N LEU A 158 4.82 6.49 10.03
CA LEU A 158 4.72 7.70 9.21
C LEU A 158 4.12 8.88 9.96
N MET A 159 3.91 8.75 11.27
CA MET A 159 3.25 9.79 12.07
C MET A 159 4.04 11.09 12.18
N GLN A 160 5.32 11.09 11.83
CA GLN A 160 6.09 12.32 11.72
C GLN A 160 5.76 13.14 10.46
N GLY A 161 5.27 12.49 9.39
CA GLY A 161 5.00 13.15 8.12
C GLY A 161 6.24 13.81 7.55
N LEU A 162 6.12 15.07 7.12
CA LEU A 162 7.20 15.87 6.53
C LEU A 162 7.82 16.87 7.52
N TYR A 163 7.51 16.77 8.81
CA TYR A 163 7.75 17.83 9.77
C TYR A 163 8.81 17.50 10.81
N THR A 164 9.46 18.52 11.35
CA THR A 164 10.47 18.43 12.42
C THR A 164 9.82 18.29 13.80
N THR A 165 8.91 17.32 13.97
CA THR A 165 8.25 17.05 15.25
C THR A 165 9.17 16.22 16.17
N PRO A 166 9.68 16.77 17.28
CA PRO A 166 10.75 16.11 18.07
C PRO A 166 10.25 14.99 18.97
N ALA A 167 8.96 14.89 19.25
CA ALA A 167 8.39 13.84 20.09
C ALA A 167 7.09 13.31 19.45
N VAL A 168 7.05 12.01 19.14
CA VAL A 168 5.87 11.36 18.56
C VAL A 168 5.48 10.15 19.39
N TYR A 169 4.23 10.10 19.81
CA TYR A 169 3.63 8.96 20.53
C TYR A 169 2.40 8.46 19.77
N VAL A 170 2.38 7.16 19.49
CA VAL A 170 1.30 6.49 18.75
C VAL A 170 0.80 5.30 19.57
N ASP A 171 -0.49 5.30 19.89
CA ASP A 171 -1.19 4.21 20.56
C ASP A 171 -2.29 3.68 19.64
N VAL A 172 -2.25 2.38 19.33
CA VAL A 172 -3.19 1.71 18.43
C VAL A 172 -3.83 0.54 19.15
N THR A 173 -5.16 0.58 19.26
CA THR A 173 -5.97 -0.53 19.76
C THR A 173 -6.71 -1.19 18.60
N ALA A 174 -6.34 -2.42 18.27
CA ALA A 174 -7.05 -3.23 17.29
C ALA A 174 -8.34 -3.82 17.91
N VAL A 175 -9.48 -3.66 17.25
CA VAL A 175 -10.80 -4.03 17.76
C VAL A 175 -11.48 -5.02 16.82
N PHE A 176 -11.94 -6.16 17.36
CA PHE A 176 -12.78 -7.10 16.62
C PHE A 176 -14.22 -6.59 16.54
N THR A 177 -14.84 -6.74 15.37
CA THR A 177 -16.22 -6.32 15.09
C THR A 177 -16.95 -7.40 14.29
N THR A 178 -18.29 -7.40 14.28
CA THR A 178 -19.09 -8.41 13.54
C THR A 178 -19.22 -8.07 12.04
N THR A 179 -18.11 -7.69 11.40
CA THR A 179 -18.04 -7.29 9.99
C THR A 179 -17.02 -8.13 9.23
N THR A 180 -16.97 -8.05 7.89
CA THR A 180 -15.90 -8.68 7.10
C THR A 180 -14.51 -8.20 7.57
N PRO A 181 -13.41 -8.91 7.36
CA PRO A 181 -12.10 -8.41 7.75
C PRO A 181 -11.72 -7.09 7.05
N VAL A 182 -10.87 -6.30 7.73
CA VAL A 182 -10.20 -5.14 7.15
C VAL A 182 -8.77 -5.54 6.77
N ASP A 183 -8.33 -5.13 5.58
CA ASP A 183 -6.98 -5.31 5.06
C ASP A 183 -6.64 -4.17 4.08
N ALA A 184 -5.67 -4.40 3.20
CA ALA A 184 -5.09 -3.41 2.34
C ALA A 184 -6.12 -2.83 1.37
N LEU A 185 -6.25 -1.50 1.42
CA LEU A 185 -6.81 -0.67 0.38
C LEU A 185 -5.78 0.40 0.07
N ARG A 186 -5.44 0.58 -1.22
CA ARG A 186 -4.42 1.48 -1.79
C ARG A 186 -3.81 2.49 -0.78
N GLY A 187 -2.51 2.37 -0.57
CA GLY A 187 -1.76 3.06 0.49
C GLY A 187 -1.70 2.20 1.75
N ALA A 188 -2.85 1.91 2.37
CA ALA A 188 -3.01 1.10 3.58
C ALA A 188 -2.17 1.61 4.78
N GLY A 189 -2.83 2.32 5.69
CA GLY A 189 -2.21 2.91 6.89
C GLY A 189 -1.59 4.28 6.61
N ARG A 190 -0.89 4.43 5.48
CA ARG A 190 -0.29 5.73 5.08
C ARG A 190 -1.31 6.81 4.80
N PRO A 191 -2.40 6.58 4.02
CA PRO A 191 -3.40 7.61 3.80
C PRO A 191 -4.05 8.08 5.10
N GLU A 192 -4.28 7.18 6.05
CA GLU A 192 -4.82 7.47 7.37
C GLU A 192 -3.85 8.34 8.19
N ALA A 193 -2.54 8.04 8.16
CA ALA A 193 -1.50 8.84 8.81
C ALA A 193 -1.37 10.24 8.16
N THR A 194 -1.23 10.30 6.84
CA THR A 194 -1.15 11.55 6.07
C THR A 194 -2.37 12.43 6.32
N TYR A 195 -3.57 11.85 6.24
CA TYR A 195 -4.81 12.60 6.47
C TYR A 195 -4.85 13.17 7.88
N LEU A 196 -4.48 12.39 8.91
CA LEU A 196 -4.42 12.86 10.29
C LEU A 196 -3.47 14.06 10.47
N ILE A 197 -2.24 13.94 9.98
CA ILE A 197 -1.21 14.98 10.13
C ILE A 197 -1.64 16.24 9.39
N GLU A 198 -2.07 16.12 8.13
CA GLU A 198 -2.43 17.31 7.34
C GLU A 198 -3.69 18.00 7.87
N ARG A 199 -4.66 17.24 8.41
CA ARG A 199 -5.81 17.81 9.11
C ARG A 199 -5.42 18.54 10.39
N LEU A 200 -4.46 18.01 11.16
CA LEU A 200 -3.91 18.69 12.33
C LEU A 200 -3.23 20.00 11.95
N VAL A 201 -2.40 19.99 10.91
CA VAL A 201 -1.68 21.19 10.46
C VAL A 201 -2.64 22.27 9.97
N ASP A 202 -3.65 21.91 9.17
CA ASP A 202 -4.67 22.86 8.71
C ASP A 202 -5.51 23.40 9.88
N GLN A 203 -5.89 22.55 10.84
CA GLN A 203 -6.62 22.97 12.03
C GLN A 203 -5.78 23.91 12.90
N ALA A 204 -4.49 23.63 13.06
CA ALA A 204 -3.57 24.46 13.83
C ALA A 204 -3.36 25.83 13.16
N ALA A 205 -3.19 25.84 11.83
CA ALA A 205 -3.10 27.08 11.07
C ALA A 205 -4.36 27.94 11.24
N HIS A 206 -5.54 27.31 11.22
CA HIS A 206 -6.81 27.99 11.45
C HIS A 206 -6.92 28.58 12.86
N GLU A 207 -6.59 27.80 13.91
CA GLU A 207 -6.63 28.24 15.31
C GLU A 207 -5.64 29.36 15.62
N MET A 208 -4.50 29.38 14.94
CA MET A 208 -3.46 30.41 15.09
C MET A 208 -3.65 31.60 14.16
N GLU A 209 -4.67 31.58 13.29
CA GLU A 209 -4.93 32.60 12.27
C GLU A 209 -3.73 32.88 11.34
N VAL A 210 -3.03 31.81 10.94
CA VAL A 210 -1.87 31.88 10.04
C VAL A 210 -2.15 31.15 8.73
N ASP A 211 -1.44 31.50 7.67
CA ASP A 211 -1.58 30.78 6.42
C ASP A 211 -1.07 29.33 6.57
N PRO A 212 -1.83 28.32 6.11
CA PRO A 212 -1.45 26.90 6.22
C PRO A 212 -0.18 26.54 5.43
N VAL A 213 0.20 27.31 4.40
CA VAL A 213 1.50 27.18 3.72
C VAL A 213 2.60 27.64 4.65
N GLU A 214 2.47 28.80 5.29
CA GLU A 214 3.49 29.34 6.20
C GLU A 214 3.78 28.38 7.36
N LEU A 215 2.74 27.80 7.97
CA LEU A 215 2.92 26.86 9.08
C LEU A 215 3.66 25.59 8.64
N ARG A 216 3.37 25.07 7.44
CA ARG A 216 4.06 23.91 6.86
C ARG A 216 5.53 24.22 6.61
N ARG A 217 5.81 25.29 5.89
CA ARG A 217 7.18 25.75 5.56
C ARG A 217 8.05 25.88 6.80
N LYS A 218 7.49 26.47 7.86
CA LYS A 218 8.18 26.66 9.12
C LYS A 218 8.63 25.35 9.76
N ASN A 219 7.83 24.30 9.61
CA ASN A 219 8.02 23.03 10.30
C ASN A 219 8.57 21.92 9.40
N PHE A 220 8.81 22.16 8.11
CA PHE A 220 9.36 21.13 7.25
C PHE A 220 10.73 20.65 7.71
N ILE A 221 10.96 19.36 7.49
CA ILE A 221 12.29 18.78 7.51
C ILE A 221 13.13 19.50 6.43
N PRO A 222 14.32 20.03 6.79
CA PRO A 222 15.21 20.68 5.82
C PRO A 222 15.63 19.71 4.69
N PRO A 223 15.94 20.22 3.49
CA PRO A 223 16.31 19.36 2.37
C PRO A 223 17.50 18.42 2.65
N PHE A 224 17.42 17.20 2.11
CA PHE A 224 18.45 16.18 2.22
C PHE A 224 18.43 15.24 1.00
N ASP A 225 19.58 14.65 0.66
CA ASP A 225 19.72 13.82 -0.55
C ASP A 225 20.08 12.36 -0.30
N GLY A 226 20.45 11.98 0.93
CA GLY A 226 20.87 10.62 1.27
C GLY A 226 22.20 10.19 0.65
N VAL A 227 22.86 11.07 -0.13
CA VAL A 227 24.09 10.79 -0.87
C VAL A 227 25.25 11.61 -0.32
N ASN A 228 25.11 12.93 -0.23
CA ASN A 228 26.12 13.83 0.33
C ASN A 228 25.95 14.01 1.84
N GLN A 229 24.74 13.76 2.35
CA GLN A 229 24.41 13.72 3.77
C GLN A 229 23.55 12.49 4.05
N PRO A 230 23.57 11.94 5.29
CA PRO A 230 22.71 10.80 5.61
C PRO A 230 21.23 11.14 5.43
N GLY A 231 20.41 10.10 5.21
CA GLY A 231 18.97 10.20 5.23
C GLY A 231 18.44 10.76 6.56
N TYR A 232 17.19 11.20 6.57
CA TYR A 232 16.58 11.80 7.74
C TYR A 232 15.99 10.73 8.67
N GLU A 233 16.58 10.55 9.85
CA GLU A 233 16.06 9.65 10.90
C GLU A 233 14.80 10.25 11.53
N THR A 234 13.68 9.54 11.40
CA THR A 234 12.42 9.93 12.05
C THR A 234 12.35 9.48 13.49
N GLN A 235 11.44 10.09 14.26
CA GLN A 235 11.07 9.68 15.61
C GLN A 235 10.18 8.42 15.63
N VAL A 236 9.91 7.82 14.46
CA VAL A 236 8.97 6.71 14.28
C VAL A 236 9.57 5.57 13.45
N ALA A 237 10.84 5.27 13.68
CA ALA A 237 11.60 4.09 13.22
C ALA A 237 12.04 4.03 11.75
N LEU A 238 11.57 4.93 10.88
CA LEU A 238 12.02 4.97 9.48
C LEU A 238 13.09 6.04 9.26
N VAL A 239 13.99 5.75 8.33
CA VAL A 239 14.91 6.73 7.75
C VAL A 239 14.38 7.11 6.39
N TYR A 240 14.10 8.39 6.19
CA TYR A 240 13.76 8.87 4.85
C TYR A 240 15.04 8.97 4.01
N ASP A 241 14.94 8.57 2.75
CA ASP A 241 16.06 8.46 1.82
C ASP A 241 16.48 9.82 1.26
N SER A 242 15.52 10.64 0.81
CA SER A 242 15.75 12.00 0.30
C SER A 242 14.49 12.88 0.42
N GLY A 243 14.65 14.19 0.29
CA GLY A 243 13.52 15.12 0.26
C GLY A 243 13.89 16.58 0.07
N ASP A 244 13.11 17.28 -0.76
CA ASP A 244 13.08 18.75 -0.86
C ASP A 244 11.62 19.23 -0.92
N TYR A 245 11.00 19.29 0.26
CA TYR A 245 9.56 19.52 0.39
C TYR A 245 9.16 20.96 0.09
N GLU A 246 10.03 21.92 0.39
CA GLU A 246 9.82 23.33 0.06
C GLU A 246 9.78 23.55 -1.46
N ALA A 247 10.73 22.97 -2.20
CA ALA A 247 10.74 23.11 -3.65
C ALA A 247 9.49 22.52 -4.30
N VAL A 248 9.02 21.36 -3.82
CA VAL A 248 7.79 20.72 -4.31
C VAL A 248 6.56 21.56 -3.98
N LEU A 249 6.42 22.04 -2.74
CA LEU A 249 5.30 22.89 -2.34
C LEU A 249 5.29 24.19 -3.15
N LYS A 250 6.43 24.88 -3.26
CA LYS A 250 6.55 26.10 -4.05
C LYS A 250 6.08 25.89 -5.49
N LYS A 251 6.56 24.84 -6.15
CA LYS A 251 6.15 24.54 -7.54
C LYS A 251 4.65 24.28 -7.65
N ALA A 252 4.06 23.57 -6.69
CA ALA A 252 2.62 23.31 -6.68
C ALA A 252 1.79 24.59 -6.50
N LEU A 253 2.22 25.49 -5.60
CA LEU A 253 1.56 26.78 -5.36
C LEU A 253 1.65 27.71 -6.56
N ASP A 254 2.82 27.77 -7.21
CA ASP A 254 3.04 28.56 -8.43
C ASP A 254 2.14 28.06 -9.57
N MET A 255 2.04 26.73 -9.75
CA MET A 255 1.17 26.13 -10.77
C MET A 255 -0.32 26.36 -10.51
N ALA A 256 -0.72 26.42 -9.24
CA ALA A 256 -2.10 26.62 -8.85
C ALA A 256 -2.54 28.09 -8.85
N GLY A 257 -1.61 29.05 -8.84
CA GLY A 257 -1.93 30.47 -8.60
C GLY A 257 -2.48 30.69 -7.20
N TYR A 258 -1.75 30.22 -6.18
CA TYR A 258 -2.25 30.18 -4.79
C TYR A 258 -2.69 31.56 -4.26
N GLU A 259 -1.92 32.61 -4.56
CA GLU A 259 -2.25 33.98 -4.12
C GLU A 259 -3.53 34.49 -4.78
N GLU A 260 -3.70 34.21 -6.08
CA GLU A 260 -4.93 34.54 -6.80
C GLU A 260 -6.13 33.77 -6.25
N LEU A 261 -5.97 32.48 -5.95
CA LEU A 261 -7.02 31.66 -5.33
C LEU A 261 -7.41 32.19 -3.94
N ARG A 262 -6.45 32.67 -3.14
CA ARG A 262 -6.73 33.28 -1.83
C ARG A 262 -7.48 34.59 -1.97
N ALA A 263 -7.12 35.43 -2.94
CA ALA A 263 -7.86 36.66 -3.24
C ALA A 263 -9.30 36.36 -3.71
N GLU A 264 -9.47 35.36 -4.58
CA GLU A 264 -10.80 34.91 -5.04
C GLU A 264 -11.64 34.37 -3.88
N GLN A 265 -11.04 33.56 -3.00
CA GLN A 265 -11.70 33.05 -1.81
C GLN A 265 -12.23 34.18 -0.91
N ALA A 266 -11.44 35.23 -0.70
CA ALA A 266 -11.86 36.38 0.09
C ALA A 266 -13.04 37.12 -0.56
N ALA A 267 -12.94 37.43 -1.86
CA ALA A 267 -14.01 38.10 -2.60
C ALA A 267 -15.31 37.27 -2.67
N ALA A 268 -15.19 35.94 -2.81
CA ALA A 268 -16.34 35.04 -2.83
C ALA A 268 -17.09 35.03 -1.49
N ARG A 269 -16.37 35.12 -0.36
CA ARG A 269 -16.99 35.17 0.98
C ARG A 269 -17.87 36.40 1.15
N GLU A 270 -17.47 37.56 0.61
CA GLU A 270 -18.28 38.79 0.63
C GLU A 270 -19.60 38.63 -0.14
N GLN A 271 -19.64 37.71 -1.10
CA GLN A 271 -20.81 37.40 -1.92
C GLN A 271 -21.63 36.22 -1.35
N GLY A 272 -21.32 35.74 -0.15
CA GLY A 272 -21.98 34.57 0.45
C GLY A 272 -21.63 33.24 -0.22
N ARG A 273 -20.52 33.17 -0.97
CA ARG A 273 -20.02 31.94 -1.60
C ARG A 273 -18.82 31.39 -0.82
N TYR A 274 -18.79 30.08 -0.63
CA TYR A 274 -17.69 29.39 0.05
C TYR A 274 -16.79 28.67 -0.95
N ILE A 275 -15.55 29.12 -1.07
CA ILE A 275 -14.48 28.45 -1.83
C ILE A 275 -13.51 27.84 -0.82
N GLY A 276 -13.22 26.55 -0.97
CA GLY A 276 -12.22 25.84 -0.17
C GLY A 276 -10.94 25.63 -0.98
N ILE A 277 -9.79 25.87 -0.35
CA ILE A 277 -8.46 25.60 -0.91
C ILE A 277 -7.81 24.58 0.02
N GLY A 278 -7.71 23.33 -0.44
CA GLY A 278 -7.12 22.23 0.31
C GLY A 278 -5.67 22.00 -0.09
N LEU A 279 -4.81 21.78 0.89
CA LEU A 279 -3.40 21.45 0.69
C LEU A 279 -3.07 20.15 1.43
N SER A 280 -2.22 19.34 0.82
CA SER A 280 -1.70 18.12 1.44
C SER A 280 -0.27 17.91 0.98
N THR A 281 0.68 18.07 1.89
CA THR A 281 2.09 17.73 1.67
C THR A 281 2.40 16.46 2.43
N TYR A 282 2.75 15.40 1.72
CA TYR A 282 2.86 14.06 2.30
C TYR A 282 4.12 13.34 1.88
N ILE A 283 4.48 12.34 2.70
CA ILE A 283 5.50 11.34 2.41
C ILE A 283 4.82 9.99 2.19
N GLU A 284 5.40 9.15 1.36
CA GLU A 284 4.92 7.80 1.10
C GLU A 284 6.06 6.80 1.30
N ALA A 285 5.91 5.88 2.24
CA ALA A 285 6.86 4.77 2.39
C ALA A 285 6.45 3.62 1.48
N CYS A 286 7.07 3.57 0.30
CA CYS A 286 6.98 2.47 -0.65
C CYS A 286 8.02 1.38 -0.32
N GLY A 287 8.00 0.24 -1.04
CA GLY A 287 9.11 -0.71 -1.01
C GLY A 287 9.35 -1.35 0.37
N ILE A 288 8.29 -1.83 1.03
CA ILE A 288 8.33 -2.42 2.38
C ILE A 288 9.28 -3.64 2.38
N ALA A 289 10.58 -3.46 2.67
CA ALA A 289 11.57 -4.47 2.30
C ALA A 289 12.67 -4.77 3.31
N PRO A 290 13.29 -3.83 4.07
CA PRO A 290 14.44 -4.21 4.89
C PRO A 290 14.03 -5.28 5.91
N SER A 291 14.38 -6.53 5.61
CA SER A 291 13.77 -7.70 6.25
C SER A 291 14.10 -7.74 7.75
N ALA A 292 15.24 -7.15 8.13
CA ALA A 292 15.62 -6.93 9.52
C ALA A 292 14.68 -5.97 10.25
N VAL A 293 14.28 -4.85 9.62
CA VAL A 293 13.39 -3.84 10.22
C VAL A 293 11.97 -4.39 10.31
N VAL A 294 11.43 -4.94 9.22
CA VAL A 294 10.06 -5.49 9.27
C VAL A 294 10.00 -6.72 10.16
N GLY A 295 11.08 -7.49 10.26
CA GLY A 295 11.22 -8.60 11.20
C GLY A 295 11.17 -8.15 12.66
N SER A 296 11.87 -7.06 13.03
CA SER A 296 11.80 -6.51 14.39
C SER A 296 10.42 -5.94 14.71
N LEU A 297 9.67 -5.53 13.70
CA LEU A 297 8.26 -5.09 13.79
C LEU A 297 7.26 -6.27 13.78
N GLY A 298 7.73 -7.51 13.71
CA GLY A 298 6.92 -8.73 13.86
C GLY A 298 6.60 -9.50 12.57
N ALA A 299 7.10 -9.07 11.41
CA ALA A 299 6.95 -9.84 10.17
C ALA A 299 7.68 -11.18 10.27
N ARG A 300 7.04 -12.25 9.81
CA ARG A 300 7.57 -13.63 9.90
C ARG A 300 8.16 -14.16 8.59
N ALA A 301 8.17 -13.35 7.55
CA ALA A 301 8.78 -13.64 6.27
C ALA A 301 9.55 -12.40 5.78
N GLY A 302 10.65 -12.62 5.07
CA GLY A 302 11.36 -11.53 4.40
C GLY A 302 10.50 -10.93 3.28
N LEU A 303 10.56 -9.61 3.11
CA LEU A 303 9.75 -8.90 2.11
C LEU A 303 10.57 -8.57 0.85
N TYR A 304 11.41 -9.52 0.41
CA TYR A 304 12.25 -9.37 -0.77
C TYR A 304 11.46 -9.58 -2.06
N GLU A 305 12.08 -9.28 -3.20
CA GLU A 305 11.56 -9.61 -4.53
C GLU A 305 12.66 -10.26 -5.37
N SER A 306 12.28 -10.89 -6.48
CA SER A 306 13.21 -11.57 -7.38
C SER A 306 12.98 -11.22 -8.85
N GLY A 307 14.09 -11.25 -9.59
CA GLY A 307 14.13 -11.07 -11.05
C GLY A 307 15.20 -11.99 -11.65
N THR A 308 14.91 -12.62 -12.77
CA THR A 308 15.88 -13.42 -13.55
C THR A 308 15.82 -12.97 -15.00
N VAL A 309 16.95 -12.49 -15.52
CA VAL A 309 17.09 -12.10 -16.93
C VAL A 309 17.76 -13.24 -17.69
N ARG A 310 17.10 -13.71 -18.75
CA ARG A 310 17.59 -14.80 -19.61
C ARG A 310 17.76 -14.31 -21.03
N VAL A 311 19.00 -14.27 -21.50
CA VAL A 311 19.32 -13.96 -22.91
C VAL A 311 19.24 -15.24 -23.72
N GLN A 312 18.45 -15.23 -24.77
CA GLN A 312 18.28 -16.34 -25.70
C GLN A 312 19.40 -16.37 -26.74
N PRO A 313 19.71 -17.53 -27.36
CA PRO A 313 20.74 -17.62 -28.40
C PRO A 313 20.53 -16.68 -29.60
N THR A 314 19.29 -16.24 -29.85
CA THR A 314 18.95 -15.29 -30.93
C THR A 314 19.02 -13.82 -30.51
N GLY A 315 19.47 -13.52 -29.28
CA GLY A 315 19.61 -12.16 -28.75
C GLY A 315 18.36 -11.58 -28.07
N LYS A 316 17.21 -12.26 -28.15
CA LYS A 316 15.99 -11.88 -27.41
C LYS A 316 16.14 -12.15 -25.91
N VAL A 317 15.36 -11.47 -25.08
CA VAL A 317 15.47 -11.56 -23.61
C VAL A 317 14.13 -11.92 -22.98
N THR A 318 14.14 -12.89 -22.07
CA THR A 318 13.00 -13.19 -21.20
C THR A 318 13.34 -12.80 -19.76
N VAL A 319 12.45 -12.05 -19.11
CA VAL A 319 12.58 -11.60 -17.72
C VAL A 319 11.52 -12.31 -16.88
N LEU A 320 11.95 -13.09 -15.91
CA LEU A 320 11.07 -13.76 -14.94
C LEU A 320 11.07 -12.93 -13.66
N THR A 321 9.90 -12.51 -13.17
CA THR A 321 9.80 -11.75 -11.92
C THR A 321 8.75 -12.33 -10.99
N GLY A 322 9.02 -12.25 -9.68
CA GLY A 322 8.05 -12.60 -8.66
C GLY A 322 7.02 -11.49 -8.35
N SER A 323 7.20 -10.28 -8.90
CA SER A 323 6.14 -9.26 -8.94
C SER A 323 5.01 -9.68 -9.90
N HIS A 324 3.78 -9.21 -9.71
CA HIS A 324 2.65 -9.55 -10.58
C HIS A 324 1.89 -8.30 -11.04
N SER A 325 1.53 -8.28 -12.33
CA SER A 325 0.81 -7.14 -12.92
C SER A 325 -0.70 -7.31 -12.80
N HIS A 326 -1.38 -6.24 -12.42
CA HIS A 326 -2.84 -6.15 -12.35
C HIS A 326 -3.31 -4.79 -12.91
N GLY A 327 -2.63 -4.34 -13.97
CA GLY A 327 -2.95 -3.14 -14.74
C GLY A 327 -1.99 -1.97 -14.60
N GLN A 328 -0.96 -2.06 -13.75
CA GLN A 328 0.03 -0.98 -13.54
C GLN A 328 1.17 -0.95 -14.57
N GLY A 329 1.18 -1.87 -15.55
CA GLY A 329 2.06 -1.77 -16.73
C GLY A 329 3.46 -2.39 -16.59
N HIS A 330 3.63 -3.39 -15.72
CA HIS A 330 4.94 -4.05 -15.53
C HIS A 330 5.56 -4.58 -16.83
N ASP A 331 4.74 -5.14 -17.71
CA ASP A 331 5.21 -5.72 -18.98
C ASP A 331 5.88 -4.68 -19.87
N THR A 332 5.50 -3.40 -19.73
CA THR A 332 6.14 -2.28 -20.41
C THR A 332 7.30 -1.72 -19.59
N THR A 333 7.05 -1.36 -18.32
CA THR A 333 8.05 -0.63 -17.51
C THR A 333 9.29 -1.46 -17.23
N PHE A 334 9.14 -2.77 -16.98
CA PHE A 334 10.28 -3.66 -16.78
C PHE A 334 11.01 -3.94 -18.10
N ALA A 335 10.29 -4.03 -19.22
CA ALA A 335 10.91 -4.15 -20.53
C ALA A 335 11.75 -2.91 -20.88
N GLN A 336 11.28 -1.71 -20.55
CA GLN A 336 12.05 -0.46 -20.70
C GLN A 336 13.34 -0.48 -19.89
N LEU A 337 13.27 -0.87 -18.61
CA LEU A 337 14.45 -0.98 -17.75
C LEU A 337 15.52 -1.92 -18.36
N VAL A 338 15.09 -3.08 -18.85
CA VAL A 338 15.99 -4.07 -19.43
C VAL A 338 16.51 -3.64 -20.80
N SER A 339 15.66 -3.05 -21.63
CA SER A 339 16.00 -2.42 -22.91
C SER A 339 17.11 -1.40 -22.73
N ASP A 340 16.93 -0.44 -21.83
CA ASP A 340 17.92 0.62 -21.57
C ASP A 340 19.22 0.07 -20.99
N SER A 341 19.14 -0.96 -20.14
CA SER A 341 20.31 -1.56 -19.51
C SER A 341 21.16 -2.41 -20.48
N LEU A 342 20.52 -3.08 -21.45
CA LEU A 342 21.17 -4.02 -22.37
C LEU A 342 21.39 -3.43 -23.78
N GLY A 343 20.77 -2.30 -24.10
CA GLY A 343 20.86 -1.66 -25.41
C GLY A 343 20.16 -2.44 -26.53
N ILE A 344 19.05 -3.11 -26.23
CA ILE A 344 18.24 -3.87 -27.20
C ILE A 344 16.86 -3.23 -27.39
N PRO A 345 16.15 -3.49 -28.50
CA PRO A 345 14.78 -3.02 -28.66
C PRO A 345 13.85 -3.57 -27.58
N MET A 346 12.90 -2.75 -27.09
CA MET A 346 11.96 -3.15 -26.04
C MET A 346 11.06 -4.32 -26.49
N GLU A 347 10.72 -4.39 -27.78
CA GLU A 347 9.96 -5.50 -28.38
C GLU A 347 10.71 -6.85 -28.38
N ASP A 348 12.02 -6.83 -28.12
CA ASP A 348 12.83 -8.04 -27.95
C ASP A 348 12.89 -8.52 -26.49
N VAL A 349 12.19 -7.84 -25.57
CA VAL A 349 12.08 -8.20 -24.15
C VAL A 349 10.68 -8.72 -23.83
N GLU A 350 10.61 -9.94 -23.32
CA GLU A 350 9.40 -10.57 -22.80
C GLU A 350 9.43 -10.58 -21.27
N ILE A 351 8.35 -10.13 -20.63
CA ILE A 351 8.19 -10.20 -19.17
C ILE A 351 7.24 -11.37 -18.84
N VAL A 352 7.66 -12.20 -17.89
CA VAL A 352 6.90 -13.36 -17.41
C VAL A 352 6.74 -13.23 -15.90
N HIS A 353 5.50 -13.28 -15.44
CA HIS A 353 5.09 -13.23 -14.04
C HIS A 353 3.81 -14.05 -13.81
N GLY A 354 3.37 -14.16 -12.56
CA GLY A 354 2.06 -14.73 -12.22
C GLY A 354 2.01 -16.24 -12.05
N ASP A 355 3.01 -16.98 -12.51
CA ASP A 355 3.03 -18.44 -12.45
C ASP A 355 4.15 -18.97 -11.54
N THR A 356 3.77 -19.55 -10.41
CA THR A 356 4.71 -19.97 -9.37
C THR A 356 5.67 -21.08 -9.78
N ASP A 357 5.42 -21.76 -10.90
CA ASP A 357 6.29 -22.81 -11.43
C ASP A 357 7.30 -22.26 -12.46
N LEU A 358 7.01 -21.10 -13.05
CA LEU A 358 7.87 -20.49 -14.06
C LEU A 358 8.80 -19.44 -13.47
N VAL A 359 8.33 -18.70 -12.47
CA VAL A 359 9.05 -17.55 -11.91
C VAL A 359 9.62 -17.81 -10.52
N PRO A 360 10.78 -17.21 -10.19
CA PRO A 360 11.35 -17.30 -8.84
C PRO A 360 10.38 -16.74 -7.79
N PHE A 361 10.53 -17.19 -6.54
CA PHE A 361 9.66 -16.75 -5.45
C PHE A 361 9.73 -15.22 -5.28
N GLY A 362 8.56 -14.59 -5.28
CA GLY A 362 8.39 -13.18 -4.97
C GLY A 362 7.33 -12.96 -3.91
N MET A 363 7.29 -11.75 -3.38
CA MET A 363 6.20 -11.34 -2.51
C MET A 363 5.02 -10.80 -3.31
N GLY A 364 5.18 -10.55 -4.61
CA GLY A 364 4.13 -9.99 -5.47
C GLY A 364 4.09 -8.47 -5.40
N THR A 365 2.96 -7.89 -5.79
CA THR A 365 2.86 -6.44 -6.01
C THR A 365 1.80 -5.77 -5.16
N TYR A 366 2.26 -4.92 -4.25
CA TYR A 366 1.46 -4.07 -3.37
C TYR A 366 2.35 -3.01 -2.71
N GLY A 367 1.76 -2.05 -2.01
CA GLY A 367 2.53 -1.01 -1.29
C GLY A 367 3.54 -0.29 -2.18
N SER A 368 3.22 -0.17 -3.48
CA SER A 368 4.08 0.41 -4.52
C SER A 368 5.51 -0.17 -4.55
N ARG A 369 5.70 -1.44 -4.20
CA ARG A 369 7.03 -2.05 -4.00
C ARG A 369 7.76 -2.54 -5.25
N SER A 370 7.09 -2.59 -6.40
CA SER A 370 7.63 -3.31 -7.57
C SER A 370 8.75 -2.57 -8.30
N LEU A 371 8.77 -1.23 -8.25
CA LEU A 371 9.86 -0.41 -8.80
C LEU A 371 10.71 0.28 -7.72
N ALA A 372 10.14 0.43 -6.51
CA ALA A 372 10.73 1.16 -5.39
C ALA A 372 11.92 0.44 -4.76
#